data_AF-A0A842ZX63-F1
#
_entry.id   AF-A0A842ZX63-F1
#
_cell.length_a   1.000
_cell.length_b   1.000
_cell.length_c   1.000
_cell.angle_alpha   90.00
_cell.angle_beta   90.00
_cell.angle_gamma   90.00
#
_symmetry.space_group_name_H-M   'P 1'
#
loop_
_entity.id
_entity.type
_entity.pdbx_description
1 polymer ?
#
loop_
_entity_poly.entity_id
_entity_poly.type
_entity_poly.pdbx_seq_one_letter_code
_entity_poly.pdbx_strand_id
1 'polypeptide(L)'
;MTEQSGFVLISNWGKPQANNKFMNNIISDAGGGYEIDAKNFISTMAFDYNLYYNSVRTNKWRWNNVDYTTFSGWKTASGQDAHGVNGNPLFMNAGAWDFHLKSASPAINAGGFLTSTVGSGTNSKTMVVSDPYWFTDGYGLDTGDVIQLTGQTASAVITAINYNNGP
;
A
#
# COMPACT_ATOMS: atom_id res chain seq x y z
N MET A 1 7.06 6.54 14.39
CA MET A 1 5.75 6.25 13.77
C MET A 1 5.80 4.79 13.37
N THR A 2 5.02 3.95 14.03
CA THR A 2 5.03 2.50 13.80
C THR A 2 3.83 2.21 12.91
N GLU A 3 4.01 2.26 11.60
CA GLU A 3 2.98 1.80 10.67
C GLU A 3 2.94 0.28 10.73
N GLN A 4 1.77 -0.27 11.07
CA GLN A 4 1.52 -1.70 10.91
C GLN A 4 1.44 -1.99 9.41
N SER A 5 2.44 -2.67 8.87
CA SER A 5 2.44 -3.09 7.47
C SER A 5 1.40 -4.20 7.30
N GLY A 6 0.27 -3.87 6.65
CA GLY A 6 -0.69 -4.86 6.21
C GLY A 6 -0.09 -5.74 5.11
N PHE A 7 -0.07 -7.06 5.33
CA PHE A 7 0.27 -8.03 4.29
C PHE A 7 -0.98 -8.27 3.44
N VAL A 8 -0.99 -7.74 2.21
CA VAL A 8 -2.09 -7.91 1.26
C VAL A 8 -1.70 -8.98 0.23
N LEU A 9 -2.19 -10.22 0.43
CA LEU A 9 -2.23 -11.22 -0.64
C LEU A 9 -3.54 -11.06 -1.40
N ILE A 10 -3.47 -10.63 -2.66
CA ILE A 10 -4.61 -10.76 -3.56
C ILE A 10 -4.35 -11.90 -4.53
N SER A 11 -4.84 -13.09 -4.16
CA SER A 11 -5.00 -14.21 -5.10
C SER A 11 -6.44 -14.21 -5.59
N ASN A 12 -6.65 -14.20 -6.91
CA ASN A 12 -7.99 -14.35 -7.48
C ASN A 12 -8.00 -15.54 -8.42
N TRP A 13 -8.73 -16.58 -8.02
CA TRP A 13 -8.90 -17.87 -8.70
C TRP A 13 -9.67 -17.71 -10.03
N GLY A 14 -9.15 -16.91 -10.96
CA GLY A 14 -9.68 -16.74 -12.31
C GLY A 14 -10.76 -15.66 -12.48
N LYS A 15 -11.03 -14.80 -11.49
CA LYS A 15 -11.94 -13.65 -11.69
C LYS A 15 -11.18 -12.36 -12.07
N PRO A 16 -11.69 -11.55 -13.01
CA PRO A 16 -11.13 -10.25 -13.33
C PRO A 16 -11.18 -9.32 -12.11
N GLN A 17 -10.07 -8.65 -11.81
CA GLN A 17 -10.00 -7.59 -10.80
C GLN A 17 -9.94 -6.23 -11.45
N ALA A 18 -10.98 -5.43 -11.25
CA ALA A 18 -11.06 -4.06 -11.73
C ALA A 18 -11.13 -3.13 -10.51
N ASN A 19 -10.56 -1.92 -10.64
CA ASN A 19 -10.68 -0.82 -9.70
C ASN A 19 -9.99 -1.02 -8.33
N ASN A 20 -9.13 -2.04 -8.21
CA ASN A 20 -8.32 -2.22 -7.01
C ASN A 20 -7.11 -1.28 -7.04
N LYS A 21 -6.90 -0.56 -5.94
CA LYS A 21 -5.77 0.33 -5.75
C LYS A 21 -4.88 -0.20 -4.62
N PHE A 22 -3.60 -0.42 -4.91
CA PHE A 22 -2.60 -0.91 -3.98
C PHE A 22 -1.62 0.22 -3.72
N MET A 23 -1.79 0.87 -2.57
CA MET A 23 -0.99 2.04 -2.19
C MET A 23 -0.32 1.80 -0.85
N ASN A 24 0.93 2.27 -0.71
CA ASN A 24 1.68 2.24 0.55
C ASN A 24 1.84 0.83 1.16
N ASN A 25 1.92 -0.23 0.33
CA ASN A 25 2.10 -1.59 0.83
C ASN A 25 3.57 -2.01 0.82
N ILE A 26 3.92 -2.91 1.74
CA ILE A 26 5.17 -3.68 1.66
C ILE A 26 4.80 -5.07 1.12
N ILE A 27 5.19 -5.32 -0.11
CA ILE A 27 5.06 -6.61 -0.78
C ILE A 27 6.41 -7.29 -0.65
N SER A 28 6.42 -8.42 0.07
CA SER A 28 7.63 -9.17 0.29
C SER A 28 7.34 -10.65 0.32
N ASP A 29 8.14 -11.40 -0.45
CA ASP A 29 8.08 -12.85 -0.47
C ASP A 29 9.45 -13.49 -0.27
N ALA A 30 9.45 -14.56 0.52
CA ALA A 30 10.59 -15.44 0.75
C ALA A 30 10.30 -16.89 0.29
N GLY A 31 9.11 -17.16 -0.27
CA GLY A 31 8.65 -18.48 -0.71
C GLY A 31 8.87 -18.78 -2.18
N GLY A 32 9.42 -17.84 -2.97
CA GLY A 32 9.62 -18.00 -4.41
C GLY A 32 8.40 -17.64 -5.27
N GLY A 33 7.41 -16.96 -4.67
CA GLY A 33 6.24 -16.40 -5.34
C GLY A 33 6.57 -15.19 -6.21
N TYR A 34 5.58 -14.70 -6.96
CA TYR A 34 5.69 -13.41 -7.63
C TYR A 34 5.40 -12.32 -6.61
N GLU A 35 6.12 -11.20 -6.69
CA GLU A 35 5.73 -9.96 -6.02
C GLU A 35 4.44 -9.42 -6.66
N ILE A 36 4.36 -9.49 -8.00
CA ILE A 36 3.14 -9.18 -8.77
C ILE A 36 2.94 -10.28 -9.81
N ASP A 37 1.81 -11.01 -9.75
CA ASP A 37 1.39 -11.97 -10.79
C ASP A 37 0.18 -11.45 -11.58
N ALA A 38 0.37 -10.41 -12.39
CA ALA A 38 -0.69 -9.81 -13.21
C ALA A 38 -0.71 -10.41 -14.63
N LYS A 39 -1.07 -11.69 -14.75
CA LYS A 39 -1.16 -12.40 -16.06
C LYS A 39 -2.13 -11.76 -17.04
N ASN A 40 -3.31 -11.39 -16.54
CA ASN A 40 -4.38 -10.76 -17.32
C ASN A 40 -4.67 -9.40 -16.69
N PHE A 41 -3.81 -8.41 -16.97
CA PHE A 41 -3.99 -7.09 -16.39
C PHE A 41 -5.29 -6.45 -16.90
N ILE A 42 -5.98 -5.79 -16.00
CA ILE A 42 -7.15 -4.95 -16.32
C ILE A 42 -6.74 -3.53 -16.03
N SER A 43 -6.89 -2.65 -17.02
CA SER A 43 -6.37 -1.28 -17.03
C SER A 43 -6.83 -0.38 -15.88
N THR A 44 -7.77 -0.83 -15.06
CA THR A 44 -8.33 -0.05 -13.96
C THR A 44 -7.72 -0.37 -12.59
N MET A 45 -6.76 -1.29 -12.50
CA MET A 45 -5.97 -1.46 -11.28
C MET A 45 -4.85 -0.40 -11.21
N ALA A 46 -4.52 0.04 -9.99
CA ALA A 46 -3.46 1.02 -9.76
C ALA A 46 -2.51 0.56 -8.65
N PHE A 47 -1.21 0.71 -8.87
CA PHE A 47 -0.17 0.48 -7.87
C PHE A 47 0.67 1.75 -7.74
N ASP A 48 0.89 2.24 -6.53
CA ASP A 48 1.86 3.31 -6.28
C ASP A 48 2.38 3.32 -4.84
N TYR A 49 3.57 3.89 -4.65
CA TYR A 49 4.23 3.99 -3.35
C TYR A 49 4.40 2.64 -2.61
N ASN A 50 4.47 1.52 -3.35
CA ASN A 50 4.70 0.22 -2.71
C ASN A 50 6.20 -0.10 -2.64
N LEU A 51 6.58 -0.86 -1.62
CA LEU A 51 7.89 -1.48 -1.52
C LEU A 51 7.81 -2.93 -1.97
N TYR A 52 8.78 -3.39 -2.77
CA TYR A 52 8.88 -4.77 -3.25
C TYR A 52 10.15 -5.45 -2.76
N TYR A 53 10.05 -6.66 -2.22
CA TYR A 53 11.22 -7.44 -1.80
C TYR A 53 11.05 -8.96 -1.94
N ASN A 54 11.72 -9.50 -2.96
CA ASN A 54 11.95 -10.94 -3.09
C ASN A 54 13.44 -11.26 -3.03
N SER A 55 13.84 -12.18 -2.15
CA SER A 55 15.23 -12.64 -2.04
C SER A 55 15.51 -13.96 -2.77
N VAL A 56 14.49 -14.68 -3.21
CA VAL A 56 14.60 -16.06 -3.71
C VAL A 56 14.40 -16.14 -5.22
N ARG A 57 13.44 -15.39 -5.76
CA ARG A 57 13.00 -15.47 -7.14
C ARG A 57 13.73 -14.49 -8.05
N THR A 58 14.11 -14.95 -9.26
CA THR A 58 14.68 -14.09 -10.30
C THR A 58 13.61 -13.27 -11.04
N ASN A 59 12.56 -13.93 -11.57
CA ASN A 59 11.44 -13.29 -12.27
C ASN A 59 10.37 -12.85 -11.26
N LYS A 60 10.59 -11.72 -10.59
CA LYS A 60 9.76 -11.31 -9.44
C LYS A 60 8.44 -10.67 -9.86
N TRP A 61 8.36 -10.12 -11.08
CA TRP A 61 7.16 -9.45 -11.58
C TRP A 61 6.67 -10.11 -12.87
N ARG A 62 5.36 -10.31 -12.98
CA ARG A 62 4.69 -10.69 -14.21
C ARG A 62 3.62 -9.66 -14.55
N TRP A 63 3.62 -9.22 -15.81
CA TRP A 63 2.68 -8.26 -16.34
C TRP A 63 2.24 -8.64 -17.74
N ASN A 64 0.93 -8.75 -17.99
CA ASN A 64 0.39 -9.17 -19.28
C ASN A 64 1.05 -10.44 -19.82
N ASN A 65 1.22 -11.42 -18.92
CA ASN A 65 1.86 -12.71 -19.18
C ASN A 65 3.35 -12.63 -19.61
N VAL A 66 4.01 -11.49 -19.40
CA VAL A 66 5.45 -11.30 -19.59
C VAL A 66 6.15 -11.24 -18.23
N ASP A 67 7.24 -11.99 -18.08
CA ASP A 67 8.06 -12.04 -16.87
C ASP A 67 9.19 -11.01 -16.91
N TYR A 68 9.41 -10.31 -15.79
CA TYR A 68 10.44 -9.30 -15.61
C TYR A 68 11.34 -9.65 -14.42
N THR A 69 12.65 -9.55 -14.63
CA THR A 69 13.68 -9.81 -13.61
C THR A 69 14.04 -8.56 -12.80
N THR A 70 13.70 -7.38 -13.30
CA THR A 70 14.05 -6.10 -12.67
C THR A 70 12.79 -5.27 -12.42
N PHE A 71 12.80 -4.56 -11.30
CA PHE A 71 11.73 -3.63 -10.94
C PHE A 71 11.57 -2.54 -12.00
N SER A 72 12.70 -1.98 -12.48
CA SER A 72 12.71 -0.96 -13.54
C SER A 72 12.10 -1.46 -14.86
N GLY A 73 12.39 -2.71 -15.25
CA GLY A 73 11.81 -3.32 -16.44
C GLY A 73 10.30 -3.48 -16.33
N TRP A 74 9.82 -3.99 -15.20
CA TRP A 74 8.38 -4.09 -14.92
C TRP A 74 7.71 -2.72 -14.91
N LYS A 75 8.25 -1.76 -14.17
CA LYS A 75 7.74 -0.39 -14.03
C LYS A 75 7.61 0.32 -15.38
N THR A 76 8.61 0.16 -16.26
CA THR A 76 8.58 0.72 -17.61
C THR A 76 7.48 0.07 -18.46
N ALA A 77 7.31 -1.25 -18.36
CA ALA A 77 6.32 -1.98 -19.17
C ALA A 77 4.88 -1.83 -18.67
N SER A 78 4.69 -1.70 -17.36
CA SER A 78 3.37 -1.59 -16.74
C SER A 78 2.86 -0.15 -16.67
N GLY A 79 3.77 0.83 -16.61
CA GLY A 79 3.44 2.22 -16.28
C GLY A 79 2.97 2.40 -14.84
N GLN A 80 3.14 1.40 -13.97
CA GLN A 80 2.68 1.40 -12.59
C GLN A 80 3.81 1.74 -11.62
N ASP A 81 3.41 2.10 -10.40
CA ASP A 81 4.29 2.28 -9.25
C ASP A 81 5.43 3.27 -9.50
N ALA A 82 5.06 4.43 -10.04
CA ALA A 82 5.93 5.56 -10.35
C ALA A 82 6.79 5.98 -9.15
N HIS A 83 6.29 5.80 -7.92
CA HIS A 83 6.99 6.14 -6.68
C HIS A 83 7.46 4.92 -5.88
N GLY A 84 7.23 3.71 -6.37
CA GLY A 84 7.60 2.48 -5.68
C GLY A 84 9.10 2.27 -5.52
N VAL A 85 9.44 1.45 -4.53
CA VAL A 85 10.80 1.15 -4.09
C VAL A 85 11.06 -0.35 -4.19
N ASN A 86 12.27 -0.75 -4.60
CA ASN A 86 12.69 -2.15 -4.56
C ASN A 86 13.89 -2.32 -3.63
N GLY A 87 13.71 -3.03 -2.51
CA GLY A 87 14.74 -3.18 -1.49
C GLY A 87 14.22 -3.92 -0.26
N ASN A 88 15.12 -4.43 0.58
CA ASN A 88 14.73 -5.19 1.78
C ASN A 88 13.95 -4.27 2.76
N PRO A 89 12.74 -4.64 3.22
CA PRO A 89 11.98 -3.84 4.19
C PRO A 89 12.64 -3.76 5.58
N LEU A 90 13.65 -4.59 5.84
CA LEU A 90 14.39 -4.64 7.10
C LEU A 90 13.46 -4.76 8.32
N PHE A 91 12.60 -5.78 8.30
CA PHE A 91 11.77 -6.14 9.45
C PHE A 91 12.63 -6.45 10.68
N MET A 92 12.08 -6.22 11.87
CA MET A 92 12.71 -6.57 13.14
C MET A 92 12.98 -8.07 13.21
N ASN A 93 11.92 -8.87 13.08
CA ASN A 93 12.02 -10.33 13.06
C ASN A 93 10.80 -10.95 12.35
N ALA A 94 10.87 -11.00 11.01
CA ALA A 94 9.81 -11.61 10.19
C ALA A 94 9.53 -13.08 10.55
N GLY A 95 10.55 -13.85 10.97
CA GLY A 95 10.38 -15.25 11.37
C GLY A 95 9.60 -15.44 12.68
N ALA A 96 9.50 -14.39 13.49
CA ALA A 96 8.67 -14.35 14.70
C ALA A 96 7.41 -13.48 14.52
N TRP A 97 7.03 -13.16 13.27
CA TRP A 97 5.89 -12.30 12.94
C TRP A 97 6.00 -10.85 13.46
N ASP A 98 7.22 -10.37 13.72
CA ASP A 98 7.49 -8.98 14.04
C ASP A 98 7.89 -8.22 12.77
N PHE A 99 6.88 -7.63 12.13
CA PHE A 99 7.01 -6.86 10.90
C PHE A 99 7.24 -5.37 11.13
N HIS A 100 7.60 -4.94 12.35
CA HIS A 100 8.05 -3.57 12.56
C HIS A 100 9.35 -3.31 11.79
N LEU A 101 9.50 -2.08 11.30
CA LEU A 101 10.65 -1.69 10.48
C LEU A 101 11.86 -1.31 11.34
N LYS A 102 13.07 -1.68 10.88
CA LYS A 102 14.33 -1.12 11.36
C LYS A 102 14.49 0.31 10.87
N SER A 103 15.21 1.12 11.63
CA SER A 103 15.44 2.55 11.33
C SER A 103 16.09 2.82 9.97
N ALA A 104 16.81 1.84 9.41
CA ALA A 104 17.42 1.93 8.08
C ALA A 104 16.52 1.40 6.94
N SER A 105 15.27 1.03 7.24
CA SER A 105 14.35 0.49 6.25
C SER A 105 14.06 1.51 5.14
N PRO A 106 14.13 1.11 3.86
CA PRO A 106 13.76 1.97 2.75
C PRO A 106 12.24 2.19 2.66
N ALA A 107 11.42 1.51 3.46
CA ALA A 107 9.99 1.79 3.58
C ALA A 107 9.69 3.00 4.48
N ILE A 108 10.64 3.43 5.32
CA ILE A 108 10.45 4.60 6.18
C ILE A 108 10.30 5.85 5.32
N ASN A 109 9.19 6.57 5.52
CA ASN A 109 8.83 7.79 4.78
C ASN A 109 8.73 7.59 3.26
N ALA A 110 8.49 6.36 2.79
CA ALA A 110 8.32 6.06 1.38
C ALA A 110 6.84 6.07 0.93
N GLY A 111 5.89 6.27 1.85
CA GLY A 111 4.47 6.34 1.54
C GLY A 111 4.03 7.68 0.95
N GLY A 112 2.92 7.66 0.19
CA GLY A 112 2.22 8.82 -0.33
C GLY A 112 0.94 9.16 0.44
N PHE A 113 0.39 10.35 0.23
CA PHE A 113 -0.91 10.73 0.77
C PHE A 113 -2.03 10.02 -0.01
N LEU A 114 -2.89 9.27 0.69
CA LEU A 114 -3.93 8.43 0.09
C LEU A 114 -5.15 9.21 -0.40
N THR A 115 -5.43 10.37 0.19
CA THR A 115 -6.61 11.18 -0.13
C THR A 115 -6.32 12.66 0.15
N SER A 116 -7.21 13.54 -0.30
CA SER A 116 -7.11 14.98 -0.11
C SER A 116 -8.33 15.54 0.59
N THR A 117 -8.16 16.66 1.29
CA THR A 117 -9.27 17.36 1.95
C THR A 117 -10.03 18.18 0.92
N VAL A 118 -11.36 18.09 0.88
CA VAL A 118 -12.18 18.87 -0.08
C VAL A 118 -12.58 20.26 0.46
N GLY A 119 -12.14 20.61 1.68
CA GLY A 119 -12.33 21.92 2.27
C GLY A 119 -11.31 22.20 3.37
N SER A 120 -11.13 23.48 3.70
CA SER A 120 -10.29 23.90 4.82
C SER A 120 -10.97 23.60 6.15
N GLY A 121 -10.28 22.92 7.06
CA GLY A 121 -10.68 22.79 8.46
C GLY A 121 -9.78 23.63 9.35
N THR A 122 -10.32 24.65 10.03
CA THR A 122 -9.61 25.39 11.09
C THR A 122 -10.25 25.04 12.42
N ASN A 123 -9.46 24.54 13.38
CA ASN A 123 -9.93 24.11 14.70
C ASN A 123 -11.09 23.11 14.63
N SER A 124 -11.07 22.21 13.65
CA SER A 124 -12.09 21.18 13.45
C SER A 124 -11.60 19.79 13.85
N LYS A 125 -12.52 18.96 14.33
CA LYS A 125 -12.31 17.51 14.54
C LYS A 125 -12.95 16.66 13.43
N THR A 126 -13.57 17.32 12.46
CA THR A 126 -14.20 16.69 11.30
C THR A 126 -13.60 17.29 10.03
N MET A 127 -13.46 16.44 9.02
CA MET A 127 -12.96 16.85 7.72
C MET A 127 -13.64 16.02 6.65
N VAL A 128 -13.87 16.63 5.49
CA VAL A 128 -14.37 15.91 4.32
C VAL A 128 -13.16 15.62 3.43
N VAL A 129 -13.05 14.38 2.99
CA VAL A 129 -11.98 13.92 2.09
C VAL A 129 -12.57 13.42 0.79
N SER A 130 -11.75 13.43 -0.27
CA SER A 130 -12.16 12.98 -1.61
C SER A 130 -12.55 11.51 -1.67
N ASP A 131 -11.87 10.68 -0.87
CA ASP A 131 -12.08 9.23 -0.81
C ASP A 131 -11.82 8.77 0.63
N PRO A 132 -12.86 8.42 1.41
CA PRO A 132 -12.70 7.95 2.78
C PRO A 132 -12.42 6.45 2.89
N TYR A 133 -12.54 5.68 1.81
CA TYR A 133 -12.43 4.21 1.83
C TYR A 133 -10.98 3.70 1.97
N TRP A 134 -10.02 4.60 2.04
CA TRP A 134 -8.64 4.32 2.43
C TRP A 134 -8.45 4.04 3.92
N PHE A 135 -9.44 4.39 4.73
CA PHE A 135 -9.33 4.34 6.18
C PHE A 135 -10.43 3.50 6.81
N THR A 136 -10.20 3.11 8.05
CA THR A 136 -11.19 2.48 8.93
C THR A 136 -11.34 3.25 10.24
N ASP A 137 -12.55 3.32 10.76
CA ASP A 137 -12.85 3.73 12.14
C ASP A 137 -12.85 2.54 13.13
N GLY A 138 -12.36 1.39 12.68
CA GLY A 138 -12.35 0.15 13.44
C GLY A 138 -13.71 -0.56 13.51
N TYR A 139 -14.74 -0.04 12.82
CA TYR A 139 -16.11 -0.59 12.79
C TYR A 139 -16.71 -0.86 14.18
N GLY A 140 -16.24 -0.15 15.22
CA GLY A 140 -16.62 -0.38 16.61
C GLY A 140 -16.06 -1.68 17.23
N LEU A 141 -15.19 -2.40 16.52
CA LEU A 141 -14.53 -3.63 16.97
C LEU A 141 -13.07 -3.41 17.39
N ASP A 142 -12.41 -2.41 16.80
CA ASP A 142 -11.03 -2.05 17.09
C ASP A 142 -10.83 -0.53 17.06
N THR A 143 -9.61 -0.08 17.31
CA THR A 143 -9.19 1.31 17.12
C THR A 143 -9.13 1.62 15.63
N GLY A 144 -9.63 2.79 15.23
CA GLY A 144 -9.48 3.26 13.86
C GLY A 144 -8.05 3.67 13.51
N ASP A 145 -7.85 4.01 12.24
CA ASP A 145 -6.52 4.34 11.73
C ASP A 145 -5.97 5.63 12.35
N VAL A 146 -4.64 5.65 12.53
CA VAL A 146 -3.90 6.85 12.86
C VAL A 146 -3.53 7.57 11.57
N ILE A 147 -3.99 8.80 11.42
CA ILE A 147 -3.71 9.65 10.25
C ILE A 147 -2.86 10.87 10.62
N GLN A 148 -2.17 11.41 9.62
CA GLN A 148 -1.45 12.67 9.70
C GLN A 148 -1.72 13.50 8.45
N LEU A 149 -1.86 14.82 8.62
CA LEU A 149 -2.06 15.73 7.50
C LEU A 149 -0.72 16.27 6.97
N THR A 150 -0.69 16.55 5.67
CA THR A 150 0.47 17.16 5.02
C THR A 150 0.86 18.47 5.73
N GLY A 151 2.16 18.63 6.00
CA GLY A 151 2.69 19.83 6.66
C GLY A 151 2.47 19.87 8.18
N GLN A 152 1.83 18.86 8.76
CA GLN A 152 1.65 18.73 10.21
C GLN A 152 2.51 17.59 10.76
N THR A 153 2.88 17.68 12.03
CA THR A 153 3.54 16.59 12.79
C THR A 153 2.60 15.91 13.78
N ALA A 154 1.41 16.48 14.00
CA ALA A 154 0.39 15.90 14.84
C ALA A 154 -0.35 14.80 14.08
N SER A 155 -0.58 13.68 14.77
CA SER A 155 -1.42 12.59 14.29
C SER A 155 -2.78 12.61 15.00
N ALA A 156 -3.79 12.03 14.36
CA ALA A 156 -5.13 11.86 14.90
C ALA A 156 -5.61 10.42 14.68
N VAL A 157 -6.43 9.92 15.60
CA VAL A 157 -7.11 8.62 15.44
C VAL A 157 -8.48 8.87 14.82
N ILE A 158 -8.83 8.11 13.78
CA ILE A 158 -10.17 8.14 13.21
C ILE A 158 -11.13 7.42 14.16
N THR A 159 -12.17 8.13 14.59
CA THR A 159 -13.18 7.59 15.52
C THR A 159 -14.54 7.33 14.87
N ALA A 160 -14.76 7.83 13.65
CA ALA A 160 -15.98 7.62 12.88
C ALA A 160 -15.75 7.98 11.42
N ILE A 161 -16.26 7.17 10.49
CA ILE A 161 -16.31 7.48 9.05
C ILE A 161 -17.76 7.48 8.58
N ASN A 162 -18.12 8.51 7.80
CA ASN A 162 -19.38 8.49 7.05
C ASN A 162 -19.17 7.79 5.69
N TYR A 163 -19.49 6.51 5.62
CA TYR A 163 -19.33 5.71 4.41
C TYR A 163 -20.37 5.97 3.31
N ASN A 164 -21.44 6.75 3.59
CA ASN A 164 -22.57 6.94 2.68
C ASN A 164 -22.25 7.84 1.47
N ASN A 165 -21.13 8.56 1.51
CA ASN A 165 -20.76 9.56 0.51
C ASN A 165 -19.40 9.27 -0.15
N GLY A 166 -18.97 7.99 -0.16
CA GLY A 166 -17.75 7.60 -0.88
C GLY A 166 -17.94 7.64 -2.41
N PRO A 167 -16.82 7.66 -3.17
CA PRO A 167 -16.83 7.64 -4.63
C PRO A 167 -17.38 6.34 -5.23
#